data_AF-A0A919JS45-F1
#
_entry.id   AF-A0A919JS45-F1
#
_cell.length_a   1.000
_cell.length_b   1.000
_cell.length_c   1.000
_cell.angle_alpha   90.00
_cell.angle_beta   90.00
_cell.angle_gamma   90.00
#
_symmetry.space_group_name_H-M   'P 1'
#
loop_
_entity.id
_entity.type
_entity.pdbx_description
1 polymer ?
#
loop_
_entity_poly.entity_id
_entity_poly.type
_entity_poly.pdbx_seq_one_letter_code
_entity_poly.pdbx_strand_id
1 'polypeptide(L)' 'MPFGSAADAAYGTPGNGGSFGLADPDSGIAYCYAPNRLGFGLVDRRGIAVRDTLFHRVLGERPQRPTGP' A
#
# COMPACT_ATOMS: atom_id res chain seq x y z
N MET A 1 10.08 1.67 -3.06
CA MET A 1 8.79 2.33 -2.76
C MET A 1 8.55 2.19 -1.27
N PRO A 2 8.56 3.28 -0.50
CA PRO A 2 8.08 3.25 0.88
C PRO A 2 6.56 2.99 0.92
N PHE A 3 6.08 2.33 1.98
CA PHE A 3 4.67 2.11 2.28
C PHE A 3 4.43 2.27 3.78
N GLY A 4 3.18 2.51 4.19
CA GLY A 4 2.84 2.79 5.59
C GLY A 4 3.14 4.24 6.01
N SER A 5 3.08 4.52 7.32
CA SER A 5 3.30 5.84 7.90
C SER A 5 4.71 6.40 7.67
N ALA A 6 4.88 7.66 8.03
CA ALA A 6 6.16 8.36 7.96
C ALA A 6 7.26 7.77 8.85
N ALA A 7 6.94 6.91 9.83
CA ALA A 7 7.90 6.31 10.75
C ALA A 7 8.75 5.18 10.12
N ASP A 8 8.47 4.77 8.88
CA ASP A 8 9.19 3.72 8.16
C ASP A 8 9.27 2.36 8.89
N ALA A 9 8.32 2.10 9.81
CA ALA A 9 8.23 0.86 10.59
C ALA A 9 7.29 -0.19 9.95
N ALA A 10 6.61 0.15 8.87
CA ALA A 10 5.67 -0.75 8.22
C ALA A 10 6.39 -1.89 7.48
N TYR A 11 5.79 -3.08 7.53
CA TYR A 11 6.28 -4.28 6.84
C TYR A 11 5.16 -4.95 6.08
N GLY A 12 5.48 -5.61 4.96
CA GLY A 12 4.46 -6.17 4.08
C GLY A 12 5.05 -7.03 2.96
N THR A 13 4.16 -7.70 2.23
CA THR A 13 4.53 -8.59 1.13
C THR A 13 3.64 -8.38 -0.09
N PRO A 14 4.21 -8.21 -1.30
CA PRO A 14 3.45 -8.30 -2.53
C PRO A 14 3.17 -9.77 -2.88
N GLY A 15 2.05 -10.00 -3.56
CA GLY A 15 1.68 -11.30 -4.10
C GLY A 15 1.46 -11.24 -5.60
N ASN A 16 1.49 -12.41 -6.23
CA ASN A 16 1.34 -12.52 -7.67
C ASN A 16 -0.02 -12.00 -8.14
N GLY A 17 -0.04 -11.30 -9.27
CA GLY A 17 -1.26 -10.70 -9.81
C GLY A 17 -1.68 -9.38 -9.16
N GLY A 18 -0.81 -8.79 -8.31
CA GLY A 18 -0.97 -7.44 -7.79
C GLY A 18 -1.59 -7.34 -6.41
N SER A 19 -1.81 -8.47 -5.72
CA SER A 19 -2.22 -8.46 -4.31
C SER A 19 -1.11 -7.89 -3.43
N PHE A 20 -1.47 -7.28 -2.31
CA PHE A 20 -0.49 -6.72 -1.37
C PHE A 20 -1.07 -6.65 0.04
N GLY A 21 -0.27 -7.06 1.02
CA GLY A 21 -0.60 -6.92 2.45
C GLY A 21 0.51 -6.21 3.21
N LEU A 22 0.15 -5.36 4.17
CA LEU A 22 1.09 -4.72 5.10
C LEU A 22 0.48 -4.60 6.51
N ALA A 23 1.36 -4.46 7.50
CA ALA A 23 1.05 -3.96 8.82
C ALA A 23 1.90 -2.72 9.10
N ASP A 24 1.29 -1.70 9.73
CA ASP A 24 1.93 -0.46 10.13
C ASP A 24 1.72 -0.23 11.64
N PRO A 25 2.75 -0.50 12.47
CA PRO A 25 2.64 -0.38 13.92
C PRO A 25 2.36 1.05 14.42
N ASP A 26 2.79 2.05 13.67
CA ASP A 26 2.75 3.45 14.08
C ASP A 26 1.35 4.05 13.94
N SER A 27 0.69 3.78 12.82
CA SER A 27 -0.74 4.07 12.65
C SER A 27 -1.67 3.06 13.33
N GLY A 28 -1.15 1.92 13.78
CA GLY A 28 -1.90 0.85 14.45
C GLY A 28 -2.83 0.07 13.52
N ILE A 29 -2.63 0.15 12.20
CA ILE A 29 -3.52 -0.49 11.21
C ILE A 29 -2.81 -1.56 10.38
N ALA A 30 -3.60 -2.45 9.80
CA ALA A 30 -3.19 -3.35 8.73
C ALA A 30 -4.02 -3.08 7.47
N TYR A 31 -3.42 -3.33 6.30
CA TYR A 31 -4.06 -3.15 5.00
C TYR A 31 -3.87 -4.40 4.15
N CYS A 32 -4.92 -4.81 3.44
CA CYS A 32 -4.89 -5.91 2.48
C CYS A 32 -5.67 -5.55 1.22
N TYR A 33 -5.03 -5.76 0.07
CA TYR A 33 -5.66 -5.74 -1.25
C TYR A 33 -5.52 -7.11 -1.89
N ALA A 34 -6.65 -7.80 -2.08
CA ALA A 34 -6.73 -9.15 -2.63
C ALA A 34 -7.70 -9.19 -3.83
N PRO A 35 -7.24 -8.82 -5.05
CA PRO A 35 -8.09 -8.82 -6.22
C PRO A 35 -8.26 -10.22 -6.81
N ASN A 36 -9.47 -10.54 -7.28
CA ASN A 36 -9.74 -11.79 -8.02
C ASN A 36 -9.35 -11.71 -9.51
N ARG A 37 -9.12 -10.51 -10.03
CA ARG A 37 -8.63 -10.28 -11.39
C ARG A 37 -7.16 -9.88 -11.34
N LEU A 38 -6.29 -10.81 -11.68
CA LEU A 38 -4.85 -10.60 -11.69
C LEU A 38 -4.47 -9.47 -12.66
N GLY A 39 -3.58 -8.59 -12.22
CA GLY A 39 -2.86 -7.66 -13.08
C GLY A 39 -1.56 -8.28 -13.60
N PHE A 40 -0.85 -7.53 -14.45
CA PHE A 40 0.50 -7.89 -14.87
C PHE A 40 1.52 -7.40 -13.83
N GLY A 41 2.10 -8.34 -13.07
CA GLY A 41 3.21 -8.10 -12.14
C GLY A 41 2.84 -8.05 -10.66
N LEU A 42 3.83 -7.71 -9.84
CA LEU A 42 3.72 -7.62 -8.37
C LEU A 42 3.09 -6.31 -7.88
N VAL A 43 3.03 -5.29 -8.75
CA VAL A 43 2.56 -3.95 -8.41
C VAL A 43 1.35 -3.61 -9.28
N ASP A 44 0.21 -3.38 -8.64
CA ASP A 44 -1.03 -2.99 -9.31
C ASP A 44 -1.39 -1.53 -8.99
N ARG A 45 -1.64 -0.72 -10.02
CA ARG A 45 -2.08 0.68 -9.89
C ARG A 45 -3.37 0.81 -9.08
N ARG A 46 -4.28 -0.18 -9.17
CA ARG A 46 -5.51 -0.23 -8.38
C ARG A 46 -5.19 -0.37 -6.90
N GLY A 47 -4.29 -1.29 -6.54
CA GLY A 47 -3.84 -1.48 -5.17
C GLY A 47 -3.14 -0.25 -4.58
N ILE A 48 -2.34 0.45 -5.40
CA ILE A 48 -1.71 1.73 -4.99
C ILE A 48 -2.77 2.81 -4.73
N ALA A 49 -3.78 2.95 -5.58
CA ALA A 49 -4.80 4.00 -5.43
C ALA A 49 -5.64 3.84 -4.15
N VAL A 50 -6.01 2.61 -3.81
CA VAL A 50 -6.72 2.31 -2.57
C VAL A 50 -5.83 2.58 -1.36
N ARG A 51 -4.59 2.09 -1.37
CA ARG A 51 -3.62 2.32 -0.30
C ARG A 51 -3.34 3.82 -0.09
N ASP A 52 -3.17 4.57 -1.18
CA ASP A 52 -2.96 6.03 -1.13
C ASP A 52 -4.16 6.75 -0.52
N THR A 53 -5.39 6.35 -0.86
CA THR A 53 -6.58 6.95 -0.27
C THR A 53 -6.63 6.72 1.24
N LEU A 54 -6.36 5.49 1.70
CA LEU A 54 -6.34 5.16 3.13
C LEU A 54 -5.29 5.99 3.88
N PHE A 55 -4.02 5.90 3.47
CA PHE A 55 -2.95 6.57 4.21
C PHE A 55 -3.03 8.09 4.04
N HIS A 56 -3.09 8.61 2.82
CA HIS A 56 -3.06 10.06 2.59
C HIS A 56 -4.36 10.73 3.02
N ARG A 57 -5.51 10.27 2.52
CA ARG A 57 -6.75 11.03 2.68
C ARG A 57 -7.50 10.72 3.96
N VAL A 58 -7.39 9.50 4.49
CA VAL A 58 -8.11 9.10 5.70
C VAL A 58 -7.23 9.27 6.94
N LEU A 59 -5.99 8.78 6.91
CA LEU A 59 -5.09 8.84 8.07
C LEU A 59 -4.25 10.13 8.14
N GLY A 60 -4.16 10.89 7.06
CA GLY A 60 -3.30 12.09 6.99
C GLY A 60 -1.80 11.78 6.88
N GLU A 61 -1.47 10.54 6.51
CA GLU A 61 -0.10 10.05 6.33
C GLU A 61 0.49 10.42 4.97
N ARG A 62 1.77 10.10 4.77
CA ARG A 62 2.45 10.34 3.49
C ARG A 62 1.75 9.63 2.30
N PRO A 63 1.82 10.21 1.08
CA PRO A 63 1.34 9.56 -0.13
C PRO A 63 1.96 8.18 -0.34
N GLN A 64 1.19 7.24 -0.88
CA GLN A 64 1.61 5.85 -1.09
C GLN A 64 1.95 5.54 -2.56
N ARG A 65 1.88 6.57 -3.39
CA ARG A 65 2.25 6.58 -4.80
C ARG A 65 3.75 6.72 -4.96
N PRO A 66 4.35 6.18 -6.05
CA PRO A 66 5.70 6.57 -6.40
C PRO A 66 5.75 8.08 -6.57
N THR A 67 6.68 8.75 -5.89
CA THR A 67 7.23 10.00 -6.39
C THR A 67 7.77 9.70 -7.79
N GLY A 68 7.39 10.50 -8.78
CA GLY A 68 7.90 10.34 -10.13
C GLY A 68 8.38 11.68 -10.68
N PRO A 69 9.29 11.68 -11.66
CA PRO A 69 10.42 10.76 -11.79
C PRO A 69 11.38 10.82 -10.57
#